data_AF-A0A355PEW4-F1
#
_entry.id   AF-A0A355PEW4-F1
#
_cell.length_a   1.000
_cell.length_b   1.000
_cell.length_c   1.000
_cell.angle_alpha   90.00
_cell.angle_beta   90.00
_cell.angle_gamma   90.00
#
_symmetry.space_group_name_H-M   'P 1'
#
loop_
_entity.id
_entity.type
_entity.pdbx_description
1 polymer ?
#
loop_
_entity_poly.entity_id
_entity_poly.type
_entity_poly.pdbx_seq_one_letter_code
_entity_poly.pdbx_strand_id
1 'polypeptide(L)'
;YPRSDCRHLPEEHLALAQRSLCGACQNDGMLQEWLNGADFTLRSKAWNDKQVGAHHALAPTGKPADFSQLSTTEGHVFRLIVRNVMAQFYRPLRTFEVKA
;
A
#
# COMPACT_ATOMS: atom_id res chain seq x y z
N TYR A 1 6.18 -2.12 12.12
CA TYR A 1 6.31 -1.27 13.32
C TYR A 1 5.52 0.01 13.10
N PRO A 2 4.52 0.36 13.94
CA PRO A 2 3.56 1.42 13.61
C PRO A 2 3.98 2.85 13.97
N ARG A 3 5.11 3.02 14.67
CA ARG A 3 5.62 4.34 15.10
C ARG A 3 6.81 4.79 14.25
N SER A 4 6.73 4.60 12.93
CA SER A 4 7.78 5.04 12.01
C SER A 4 7.49 6.44 11.48
N ASP A 5 8.52 7.26 11.39
CA ASP A 5 8.56 8.54 10.68
C ASP A 5 8.98 8.40 9.20
N CYS A 6 9.48 7.22 8.80
CA CYS A 6 9.92 6.93 7.45
C CYS A 6 8.75 6.85 6.47
N ARG A 7 8.96 7.36 5.25
CA ARG A 7 8.00 7.32 4.13
C ARG A 7 8.43 6.41 2.98
N HIS A 8 9.53 5.67 3.14
CA HIS A 8 10.08 4.76 2.13
C HIS A 8 10.00 3.31 2.61
N LEU A 9 9.99 2.39 1.65
CA LEU A 9 9.99 0.95 1.83
C LEU A 9 11.33 0.38 1.32
N PRO A 10 11.83 -0.71 1.91
CA PRO A 10 12.99 -1.42 1.41
C PRO A 10 12.76 -1.94 -0.02
N GLU A 11 13.79 -1.98 -0.83
CA GLU A 11 13.72 -2.49 -2.20
C GLU A 11 13.39 -3.99 -2.22
N GLU A 12 13.87 -4.75 -1.24
CA GLU A 12 13.56 -6.18 -1.11
C GLU A 12 12.06 -6.44 -0.90
N HIS A 13 11.32 -5.49 -0.30
CA HIS A 13 9.87 -5.61 -0.13
C HIS A 13 9.12 -5.54 -1.46
N LEU A 14 9.68 -4.92 -2.50
CA LEU A 14 9.03 -4.80 -3.81
C LEU A 14 8.73 -6.18 -4.41
N ALA A 15 9.68 -7.11 -4.31
CA ALA A 15 9.51 -8.48 -4.81
C ALA A 15 8.41 -9.26 -4.06
N LEU A 16 8.09 -8.86 -2.84
CA LEU A 16 7.08 -9.48 -2.00
C LEU A 16 5.73 -8.74 -2.02
N ALA A 17 5.71 -7.52 -2.55
CA ALA A 17 4.58 -6.61 -2.44
C ALA A 17 3.29 -7.18 -3.04
N GLN A 18 3.37 -7.84 -4.20
CA GLN A 18 2.22 -8.49 -4.82
C GLN A 18 1.60 -9.53 -3.89
N ARG A 19 2.41 -10.45 -3.35
CA ARG A 19 1.93 -11.49 -2.43
C ARG A 19 1.32 -10.89 -1.16
N SER A 20 1.99 -9.90 -0.58
CA SER A 20 1.52 -9.22 0.64
C SER A 20 0.20 -8.47 0.40
N LEU A 21 0.06 -7.76 -0.73
CA LEU A 21 -1.19 -7.08 -1.05
C LEU A 21 -2.31 -8.08 -1.35
N CYS A 22 -2.05 -9.15 -2.11
CA CYS A 22 -3.05 -10.20 -2.34
C CYS A 22 -3.59 -10.78 -1.02
N GLY A 23 -2.72 -11.11 -0.08
CA GLY A 23 -3.13 -11.62 1.24
C GLY A 23 -3.91 -10.59 2.07
N ALA A 24 -3.45 -9.33 2.08
CA ALA A 24 -4.11 -8.27 2.85
C ALA A 24 -5.51 -7.91 2.33
N CYS A 25 -5.79 -8.13 1.04
CA CYS A 25 -7.06 -7.75 0.41
C CYS A 25 -8.14 -8.84 0.47
N GLN A 26 -7.82 -10.06 0.92
CA GLN A 26 -8.71 -11.23 0.76
C GLN A 26 -10.13 -11.04 1.30
N ASN A 27 -10.31 -10.32 2.42
CA ASN A 27 -11.59 -10.24 3.12
C ASN A 27 -12.31 -8.88 2.96
N ASP A 28 -11.97 -8.12 1.92
CA ASP A 28 -12.55 -6.79 1.69
C ASP A 28 -12.76 -6.52 0.20
N GLY A 29 -14.03 -6.40 -0.22
CA GLY A 29 -14.38 -6.24 -1.64
C GLY A 29 -13.80 -4.98 -2.28
N MET A 30 -13.69 -3.88 -1.53
CA MET A 30 -13.10 -2.63 -2.04
C MET A 30 -11.60 -2.77 -2.24
N LEU A 31 -10.90 -3.42 -1.31
CA LEU A 31 -9.47 -3.70 -1.46
C LEU A 31 -9.19 -4.66 -2.62
N GLN A 32 -10.04 -5.67 -2.84
CA GLN A 32 -9.93 -6.57 -3.99
C GLN A 32 -10.11 -5.83 -5.31
N GLU A 33 -11.09 -4.92 -5.40
CA GLU A 33 -11.31 -4.10 -6.58
C GLU A 33 -10.07 -3.25 -6.91
N TRP A 34 -9.48 -2.60 -5.92
CA TRP A 34 -8.25 -1.83 -6.10
C TRP A 34 -7.04 -2.72 -6.44
N LEU A 35 -6.97 -3.94 -5.91
CA LEU A 35 -5.90 -4.87 -6.24
C LEU A 35 -5.94 -5.26 -7.73
N ASN A 36 -7.14 -5.46 -8.28
CA ASN A 36 -7.33 -5.82 -9.68
C ASN A 36 -6.88 -4.72 -10.65
N GLY A 37 -6.90 -3.45 -10.23
CA GLY A 37 -6.40 -2.33 -11.02
C GLY A 37 -4.90 -2.04 -10.87
N ALA A 38 -4.20 -2.75 -9.98
CA ALA A 38 -2.78 -2.51 -9.71
C ALA A 38 -1.87 -3.12 -10.80
N ASP A 39 -0.91 -2.34 -11.28
CA ASP A 39 0.13 -2.77 -12.22
C ASP A 39 1.45 -2.99 -11.47
N PHE A 40 1.75 -4.25 -11.16
CA PHE A 40 2.96 -4.65 -10.44
C PHE A 40 4.25 -4.55 -11.25
N THR A 41 4.18 -4.17 -12.53
CA THR A 41 5.37 -3.82 -13.32
C THR A 41 5.87 -2.41 -13.02
N LEU A 42 5.05 -1.58 -12.36
CA LEU A 42 5.41 -0.23 -11.98
C LEU A 42 6.31 -0.23 -10.73
N ARG A 43 7.30 0.66 -10.74
CA ARG A 43 8.16 0.94 -9.59
C ARG A 43 8.18 2.44 -9.30
N SER A 44 7.58 2.84 -8.18
CA SER A 44 7.60 4.23 -7.72
C SER A 44 8.88 4.55 -6.93
N LYS A 45 9.05 5.83 -6.57
CA LYS A 45 10.15 6.28 -5.70
C LYS A 45 10.05 5.79 -4.24
N ALA A 46 8.95 5.16 -3.84
CA ALA A 46 8.75 4.70 -2.47
C ALA A 46 9.73 3.58 -2.09
N TRP A 47 10.23 2.80 -3.06
CA TRP A 47 11.15 1.69 -2.87
C TRP A 47 12.60 2.17 -2.94
N ASN A 48 13.22 2.44 -1.79
CA ASN A 48 14.53 3.08 -1.72
C ASN A 48 15.24 2.80 -0.38
N ASP A 49 16.22 1.89 -0.38
CA ASP A 49 16.96 1.49 0.82
C ASP A 49 17.74 2.64 1.45
N LYS A 50 18.18 3.63 0.66
CA LYS A 50 18.96 4.77 1.16
C LYS A 50 18.13 5.73 2.02
N GLN A 51 16.81 5.64 1.92
CA GLN A 51 15.87 6.48 2.68
C GLN A 51 15.19 5.72 3.83
N VAL A 52 15.57 4.47 4.04
CA VAL A 52 15.09 3.64 5.15
C VAL A 52 16.13 3.67 6.27
N GLY A 53 15.69 4.06 7.47
CA GLY A 53 16.51 4.04 8.69
C GLY A 53 16.27 2.76 9.48
N ALA A 54 16.18 2.87 10.81
CA ALA A 54 15.84 1.73 11.68
C ALA A 54 14.44 1.16 11.41
N HIS A 55 13.54 1.97 10.83
CA HIS A 55 12.18 1.59 10.49
C HIS A 55 11.84 2.08 9.08
N HIS A 56 11.00 1.31 8.40
CA HIS A 56 10.42 1.65 7.11
C HIS A 56 8.97 2.15 7.26
N ALA A 57 8.41 2.70 6.18
CA ALA A 57 7.00 3.10 6.13
C ALA A 57 6.03 1.96 6.48
N LEU A 58 4.86 2.32 6.99
CA LEU A 58 3.77 1.38 7.25
C LEU A 58 3.37 0.63 5.97
N ALA A 59 3.31 -0.69 6.05
CA ALA A 59 2.83 -1.57 5.00
C ALA A 59 2.05 -2.74 5.62
N PRO A 60 1.08 -3.33 4.88
CA PRO A 60 0.40 -4.52 5.36
C PRO A 60 1.39 -5.69 5.42
N THR A 61 1.20 -6.56 6.41
CA THR A 61 2.06 -7.76 6.60
C THR A 61 1.74 -8.88 5.61
N GLY A 62 0.63 -8.76 4.88
CA GLY A 62 0.09 -9.82 4.03
C GLY A 62 -0.85 -10.80 4.73
N LYS A 63 -1.01 -10.70 6.06
CA LYS A 63 -2.05 -11.43 6.76
C LYS A 63 -3.43 -10.84 6.43
N PRO A 64 -4.43 -11.65 6.07
CA PRO A 64 -5.80 -11.17 5.91
C PRO A 64 -6.32 -10.59 7.23
N ALA A 65 -6.96 -9.41 7.15
CA ALA A 65 -7.66 -8.84 8.28
C ALA A 65 -9.02 -9.54 8.47
N ASP A 66 -9.41 -9.76 9.73
CA ASP A 66 -10.77 -10.16 10.07
C ASP A 66 -11.56 -8.90 10.45
N PHE A 67 -12.27 -8.32 9.49
CA PHE A 67 -13.03 -7.08 9.69
C PHE A 67 -14.21 -7.25 10.66
N SER A 68 -14.63 -8.48 10.98
CA SER A 68 -15.67 -8.70 12.00
C SER A 68 -15.16 -8.47 13.42
N GLN A 69 -13.85 -8.56 13.63
CA GLN A 69 -13.19 -8.34 14.92
C GLN A 69 -12.61 -6.93 15.07
N LEU A 70 -12.59 -6.14 13.99
CA LEU A 70 -12.09 -4.77 14.02
C LEU A 70 -13.23 -3.82 14.33
N SER A 71 -12.93 -2.82 15.16
CA SER A 71 -13.76 -1.61 15.19
C SER A 71 -13.77 -0.95 13.81
N THR A 72 -14.78 -0.11 13.56
CA THR A 72 -14.87 0.67 12.31
C THR A 72 -13.60 1.49 12.06
N THR A 73 -13.04 2.10 13.11
CA THR A 73 -11.81 2.89 13.03
C THR A 73 -10.61 2.05 12.64
N GLU A 74 -10.42 0.88 13.25
CA GLU A 74 -9.31 -0.01 12.91
C GLU A 74 -9.42 -0.53 11.47
N GLY A 75 -10.63 -0.88 11.04
CA GLY A 75 -10.89 -1.26 9.65
C GLY A 75 -10.54 -0.14 8.65
N HIS A 76 -10.89 1.11 8.97
CA HIS A 76 -10.51 2.27 8.15
C HIS A 76 -9.00 2.49 8.10
N VAL A 77 -8.32 2.39 9.24
CA VAL A 77 -6.85 2.54 9.31
C VAL A 77 -6.16 1.44 8.51
N PHE A 78 -6.62 0.19 8.62
CA PHE A 78 -6.09 -0.93 7.85
C PHE A 78 -6.25 -0.69 6.34
N ARG A 79 -7.47 -0.34 5.88
CA ARG A 79 -7.71 0.00 4.46
C ARG A 79 -6.82 1.13 3.98
N LEU A 80 -6.63 2.17 4.79
CA LEU A 80 -5.77 3.31 4.45
C LEU A 80 -4.30 2.90 4.26
N ILE A 81 -3.78 2.02 5.13
CA ILE A 81 -2.41 1.49 5.01
C ILE A 81 -2.28 0.67 3.72
N VAL A 82 -3.21 -0.27 3.47
CA VAL A 82 -3.19 -1.12 2.26
C VAL A 82 -3.26 -0.25 1.00
N ARG A 83 -4.23 0.68 0.96
CA ARG A 83 -4.42 1.61 -0.17
C ARG A 83 -3.16 2.41 -0.48
N ASN A 84 -2.47 2.92 0.54
CA ASN A 84 -1.28 3.77 0.32
C ASN A 84 -0.10 2.99 -0.29
N VAL A 85 0.08 1.72 0.10
CA VAL A 85 1.09 0.85 -0.55
C VAL A 85 0.63 0.46 -1.95
N MET A 86 -0.65 0.13 -2.12
CA MET A 86 -1.21 -0.26 -3.41
C MET A 86 -1.11 0.87 -4.45
N ALA A 87 -1.26 2.13 -4.05
CA ALA A 87 -1.09 3.29 -4.92
C ALA A 87 0.30 3.39 -5.57
N GLN A 88 1.32 2.70 -5.04
CA GLN A 88 2.65 2.65 -5.65
C GLN A 88 2.69 1.84 -6.96
N PHE A 89 1.61 1.09 -7.23
CA PHE A 89 1.39 0.27 -8.43
C PHE A 89 0.31 0.88 -9.34
N TYR A 90 0.03 2.17 -9.20
CA TYR A 90 -0.86 2.92 -10.07
C TYR A 90 -0.10 4.00 -10.83
N ARG A 91 -0.53 4.31 -12.06
CA ARG A 91 0.02 5.42 -12.82
C ARG A 91 -0.32 6.75 -12.14
N PRO A 92 0.57 7.75 -12.21
CA PRO A 92 0.25 9.08 -11.72
C PRO A 92 -0.95 9.66 -12.50
N LEU A 93 -1.82 10.36 -11.80
CA LEU A 93 -2.88 11.15 -12.41
C LEU A 93 -2.25 12.17 -13.38
N ARG A 94 -2.78 12.25 -14.59
CA ARG A 94 -2.40 13.26 -15.59
C ARG A 94 -3.61 14.17 -15.82
N THR A 95 -3.40 15.46 -15.66
CA THR A 95 -4.40 16.50 -15.91
C THR A 95 -3.91 17.42 -17.03
N PHE A 96 -4.86 17.99 -17.78
CA PHE A 96 -4.57 19.04 -18.76
C PHE A 96 -5.25 20.31 -18.28
N GLU A 97 -4.45 21.29 -17.85
CA GLU A 97 -4.96 22.59 -17.45
C GLU A 97 -5.06 23.50 -18.68
N VAL A 98 -6.28 23.96 -18.99
CA VAL A 98 -6.51 24.98 -20.00
C VAL A 98 -6.79 26.29 -19.27
N LYS A 99 -5.95 27.29 -19.51
CA LYS A 99 -6.20 28.67 -19.04
C LYS A 99 -7.02 29.39 -20.12
N ALA A 100 -8.13 29.98 -19.70
CA ALA A 100 -8.94 30.88 -20.53
C ALA A 100 -8.22 32.21 -20.78
#